data_AF-A0A957BKT2-F1
#
_entry.id   AF-A0A957BKT2-F1
#
_cell.length_a   1.000
_cell.length_b   1.000
_cell.length_c   1.000
_cell.angle_alpha   90.00
_cell.angle_beta   90.00
_cell.angle_gamma   90.00
#
_symmetry.space_group_name_H-M   'P 1'
#
loop_
_entity.id
_entity.type
_entity.pdbx_description
1 polymer ?
#
loop_
_entity_poly.entity_id
_entity_poly.type
_entity_poly.pdbx_seq_one_letter_code
_entity_poly.pdbx_strand_id
1 'polypeptide(L)'
;MDRVQLQEDILTVFNLAEFQALCRRLGLEYDELRGNTQRDKVALLIGTLERKGRLLELVQEVVGERPHLEGTYGAYIAIEVATLDDALSWLDRLAQGEGPAIEEPPTMRWQTDIHEEKNE
;
A
#
# COMPACT_ATOMS: atom_id res chain seq x y z
N MET A 1 -4.28 6.18 7.73
CA MET A 1 -5.02 6.96 6.73
C MET A 1 -6.30 7.47 7.36
N ASP A 2 -6.58 8.77 7.28
CA ASP A 2 -7.81 9.33 7.84
C ASP A 2 -8.98 9.06 6.88
N ARG A 3 -9.96 8.28 7.35
CA ARG A 3 -11.14 7.89 6.57
C ARG A 3 -12.04 9.07 6.25
N VAL A 4 -12.06 10.08 7.12
CA VAL A 4 -12.89 11.28 6.97
C VAL A 4 -12.31 12.16 5.87
N GLN A 5 -10.99 12.34 5.86
CA GLN A 5 -10.33 13.12 4.81
C GLN A 5 -10.52 12.50 3.43
N LEU A 6 -10.33 11.18 3.30
CA LEU A 6 -10.56 10.48 2.03
C LEU A 6 -12.00 10.62 1.54
N GLN A 7 -12.97 10.55 2.45
CA GLN A 7 -14.38 10.72 2.11
C GLN A 7 -14.66 12.12 1.55
N GLU A 8 -14.17 13.16 2.21
CA GLU A 8 -14.33 14.56 1.76
C GLU A 8 -13.64 14.79 0.40
N ASP A 9 -12.42 14.26 0.23
CA ASP A 9 -11.67 14.40 -1.02
C ASP A 9 -12.41 13.72 -2.17
N ILE A 10 -12.94 12.51 -1.97
CA ILE A 10 -13.74 11.81 -2.99
C ILE A 10 -15.00 12.61 -3.33
N LEU A 11 -15.71 13.15 -2.33
CA LEU A 11 -16.94 13.92 -2.56
C LEU A 11 -16.68 15.26 -3.25
N THR A 12 -15.50 15.85 -3.03
CA THR A 12 -15.12 17.14 -3.60
C THR A 12 -14.60 16.99 -5.03
N VAL A 13 -13.85 15.93 -5.30
CA VAL A 13 -13.13 15.74 -6.57
C VAL A 13 -13.93 14.93 -7.59
N PHE A 14 -14.82 14.04 -7.14
CA PHE A 14 -15.63 13.19 -8.02
C PHE A 14 -17.08 13.63 -8.03
N ASN A 15 -17.62 13.82 -9.24
CA ASN A 15 -19.06 13.92 -9.41
C ASN A 15 -19.73 12.54 -9.35
N LEU A 16 -21.08 12.52 -9.30
CA LEU A 16 -21.84 11.27 -9.19
C LEU A 16 -21.52 10.25 -10.30
N ALA A 17 -21.39 10.70 -11.55
CA ALA A 17 -21.14 9.82 -12.69
C ALA A 17 -19.73 9.22 -12.66
N GLU A 18 -18.74 10.03 -12.26
CA GLU A 18 -17.36 9.58 -12.07
C GLU A 18 -17.24 8.62 -10.90
N PHE A 19 -17.95 8.88 -9.80
CA PHE A 19 -18.00 7.96 -8.65
C PHE A 19 -18.64 6.62 -9.02
N GLN A 20 -19.70 6.62 -9.84
CA GLN A 20 -20.29 5.37 -10.37
C GLN A 20 -19.33 4.63 -11.31
N ALA A 21 -18.55 5.35 -12.13
CA ALA A 21 -17.51 4.74 -12.95
C ALA A 21 -16.40 4.13 -12.09
N LEU A 22 -15.96 4.82 -11.04
CA LEU A 22 -14.97 4.34 -10.08
C LEU A 22 -15.45 3.06 -9.38
N CYS A 23 -16.71 3.04 -8.92
CA CYS A 23 -17.30 1.83 -8.32
C CYS A 23 -17.24 0.65 -9.30
N ARG A 24 -17.66 0.85 -10.57
CA ARG A 24 -17.63 -0.19 -11.61
C ARG A 24 -16.22 -0.72 -11.88
N ARG A 25 -15.20 0.15 -11.91
CA ARG A 25 -13.79 -0.27 -12.08
C ARG A 25 -13.30 -1.12 -10.91
N LEU A 26 -13.72 -0.77 -9.69
CA LEU A 26 -13.40 -1.53 -8.47
C LEU A 26 -14.19 -2.87 -8.38
N GLY A 27 -15.08 -3.13 -9.34
CA GLY A 27 -15.93 -4.31 -9.39
C GLY A 27 -17.09 -4.24 -8.41
N LEU A 28 -17.56 -3.03 -8.07
CA LEU A 28 -18.67 -2.77 -7.16
C LEU A 28 -19.78 -2.01 -7.88
N GLU A 29 -21.02 -2.47 -7.72
CA GLU A 29 -22.18 -1.75 -8.25
C GLU A 29 -22.57 -0.63 -7.29
N TYR A 30 -22.75 0.60 -7.80
CA TYR A 30 -23.19 1.73 -6.99
C TYR A 30 -24.56 1.46 -6.32
N ASP A 31 -25.43 0.70 -6.97
CA ASP A 31 -26.74 0.32 -6.46
C ASP A 31 -26.68 -0.75 -5.35
N GLU A 32 -25.62 -1.56 -5.31
CA GLU A 32 -25.40 -2.52 -4.22
C GLU A 32 -24.95 -1.84 -2.92
N LEU A 33 -24.36 -0.64 -3.02
CA LEU A 33 -24.00 0.16 -1.85
C LEU A 33 -25.27 0.63 -1.16
N ARG A 34 -25.51 0.13 0.06
CA ARG A 34 -26.55 0.66 0.94
C ARG A 34 -26.26 2.14 1.25
N GLY A 35 -27.30 2.93 1.43
CA GLY A 35 -27.18 4.37 1.74
C GLY A 35 -28.02 5.23 0.82
N ASN A 36 -28.64 6.27 1.39
CA ASN A 36 -29.53 7.17 0.65
C ASN A 36 -28.80 8.38 0.08
N THR A 37 -27.57 8.65 0.55
CA THR A 37 -26.76 9.77 0.10
C THR A 37 -25.45 9.29 -0.51
N GLN A 38 -24.88 10.08 -1.41
CA GLN A 38 -23.55 9.83 -1.97
C GLN A 38 -22.50 9.73 -0.86
N ARG A 39 -22.60 10.58 0.18
CA ARG A 39 -21.73 10.56 1.35
C ARG A 39 -21.75 9.22 2.07
N ASP A 40 -22.93 8.67 2.34
CA ASP A 40 -23.08 7.37 2.99
C ASP A 40 -22.50 6.24 2.14
N LYS A 41 -22.75 6.28 0.83
CA LYS A 41 -22.22 5.29 -0.12
C LYS A 41 -20.70 5.34 -0.20
N VAL A 42 -20.08 6.53 -0.18
CA VAL A 42 -18.61 6.69 -0.11
C VAL A 42 -18.07 6.12 1.19
N ALA A 43 -18.68 6.43 2.34
CA ALA A 43 -18.24 5.89 3.63
C ALA A 43 -18.30 4.35 3.66
N LEU A 44 -19.38 3.78 3.11
CA LEU A 44 -19.57 2.34 3.03
C LEU A 44 -18.63 1.67 2.02
N LEU A 45 -18.34 2.33 0.90
CA LEU A 45 -17.33 1.89 -0.07
C LEU A 45 -15.96 1.78 0.61
N ILE A 46 -15.50 2.87 1.24
CA ILE A 46 -14.22 2.92 1.95
C ILE A 46 -14.17 1.83 3.02
N GLY A 47 -15.20 1.73 3.86
CA GLY A 47 -15.26 0.71 4.92
C GLY A 47 -15.37 -0.73 4.42
N THR A 48 -15.87 -0.95 3.20
CA THR A 48 -15.95 -2.30 2.60
C THR A 48 -14.61 -2.70 2.00
N LEU A 49 -13.93 -1.76 1.32
CA LEU A 49 -12.61 -2.00 0.73
C LEU A 49 -11.53 -2.13 1.81
N GLU A 50 -11.61 -1.36 2.88
CA GLU A 50 -10.74 -1.48 4.05
C GLU A 50 -10.85 -2.86 4.72
N ARG A 51 -12.06 -3.37 4.94
CA ARG A 51 -12.29 -4.73 5.46
C ARG A 51 -11.77 -5.83 4.54
N LYS A 52 -11.72 -5.58 3.24
CA LYS A 52 -11.18 -6.50 2.23
C LYS A 52 -9.67 -6.32 2.00
N GLY A 53 -9.02 -5.36 2.65
CA GLY A 53 -7.62 -5.01 2.40
C GLY A 53 -7.36 -4.31 1.07
N ARG A 54 -8.40 -3.94 0.30
CA ARG A 54 -8.31 -3.32 -1.03
C ARG A 54 -8.39 -1.79 -0.98
N LEU A 55 -8.10 -1.18 0.18
CA LEU A 55 -8.15 0.28 0.34
C LEU A 55 -7.06 0.97 -0.50
N LEU A 56 -5.92 0.31 -0.67
CA LEU A 56 -4.81 0.83 -1.46
C LEU A 56 -5.15 0.94 -2.95
N GLU A 57 -5.85 -0.06 -3.50
CA GLU A 57 -6.34 -0.05 -4.88
C GLU A 57 -7.27 1.15 -5.15
N LEU A 58 -8.15 1.49 -4.20
CA LEU A 58 -8.99 2.69 -4.31
C LEU A 58 -8.13 3.96 -4.41
N VAL A 59 -7.10 4.08 -3.56
CA VAL A 59 -6.23 5.25 -3.53
C VAL A 59 -5.40 5.35 -4.81
N GLN A 60 -4.92 4.22 -5.34
CA GLN A 60 -4.21 4.17 -6.63
C GLN A 60 -5.10 4.63 -7.79
N GLU A 61 -6.34 4.13 -7.86
CA GLU A 61 -7.31 4.56 -8.88
C GLU A 61 -7.65 6.06 -8.75
N VAL A 62 -7.81 6.55 -7.52
CA VAL A 62 -8.10 7.97 -7.24
C VAL A 62 -6.94 8.87 -7.66
N VAL A 63 -5.70 8.52 -7.30
CA VAL A 63 -4.51 9.30 -7.66
C VAL A 63 -4.20 9.21 -9.16
N GLY A 64 -4.42 8.04 -9.78
CA GLY A 64 -4.26 7.86 -11.23
C GLY A 64 -5.21 8.74 -12.05
N GLU A 65 -6.46 8.87 -11.62
CA GLU A 65 -7.45 9.77 -12.25
C GLU A 65 -7.18 11.24 -11.93
N ARG A 66 -6.56 11.52 -10.77
CA ARG A 66 -6.41 12.87 -10.22
C ARG A 66 -5.01 13.04 -9.63
N PRO A 67 -4.00 13.34 -10.47
CA PRO A 67 -2.60 13.46 -10.04
C PRO A 67 -2.36 14.52 -8.96
N HIS A 68 -3.23 15.52 -8.85
CA HIS A 68 -3.12 16.56 -7.82
C HIS A 68 -3.27 16.03 -6.39
N LEU A 69 -3.84 14.83 -6.20
CA LEU A 69 -3.97 14.17 -4.90
C LEU A 69 -2.72 13.36 -4.53
N GLU A 70 -1.75 13.19 -5.44
CA GLU A 70 -0.51 12.46 -5.19
C GLU A 70 0.30 13.04 -4.02
N GLY A 71 0.30 14.36 -3.83
CA GLY A 71 0.99 14.97 -2.67
C GLY A 71 0.40 14.57 -1.31
N THR A 72 -0.90 14.27 -1.28
CA THR A 72 -1.62 13.88 -0.05
C THR A 72 -1.54 12.37 0.20
N TYR A 73 -1.65 11.57 -0.86
CA TYR A 73 -1.76 10.12 -0.77
C TYR A 73 -0.52 9.35 -1.25
N GLY A 74 0.49 10.03 -1.78
CA GLY A 74 1.69 9.43 -2.37
C GLY A 74 2.48 8.59 -1.37
N ALA A 75 2.51 8.99 -0.09
CA ALA A 75 3.13 8.18 0.97
C ALA A 75 2.43 6.82 1.18
N TYR A 76 1.14 6.71 0.88
CA TYR A 76 0.41 5.44 0.95
C TYR A 76 0.65 4.57 -0.29
N ILE A 77 0.75 5.16 -1.47
CA ILE A 77 1.02 4.45 -2.74
C ILE A 77 2.49 3.96 -2.80
N ALA A 78 3.43 4.76 -2.31
CA ALA A 78 4.87 4.46 -2.36
C ALA A 78 5.27 3.16 -1.62
N ILE A 79 4.46 2.70 -0.65
CA ILE A 79 4.72 1.48 0.12
C ILE A 79 4.66 0.22 -0.78
N GLU A 80 3.89 0.22 -1.87
CA GLU A 80 3.87 -0.89 -2.84
C GLU A 80 4.91 -0.72 -3.96
N VAL A 81 5.21 0.51 -4.40
CA VAL A 81 6.15 0.75 -5.51
C VAL A 81 7.61 0.57 -5.07
N ALA A 82 7.94 0.96 -3.83
CA ALA A 82 9.30 0.82 -3.31
C ALA A 82 9.70 -0.64 -3.00
N THR A 83 8.76 -1.58 -2.96
CA THR A 83 9.02 -2.92 -2.41
C THR A 83 9.31 -4.01 -3.43
N LEU A 84 9.17 -3.76 -4.74
CA LEU A 84 9.56 -4.75 -5.76
C LEU A 84 10.78 -4.38 -6.59
N ASP A 85 10.84 -3.16 -7.14
CA ASP A 85 11.93 -2.80 -8.05
C ASP A 85 13.22 -2.40 -7.30
N ASP A 86 13.08 -1.60 -6.24
CA ASP A 86 14.26 -1.11 -5.50
C ASP A 86 14.82 -2.17 -4.53
N ALA A 87 13.94 -2.94 -3.88
CA ALA A 87 14.31 -3.97 -2.91
C ALA A 87 15.02 -5.20 -3.52
N LEU A 88 14.96 -5.40 -4.84
CA LEU A 88 15.64 -6.50 -5.54
C LEU A 88 16.79 -6.02 -6.45
N SER A 89 17.00 -4.71 -6.58
CA SER A 89 18.10 -4.13 -7.36
C SER A 89 19.49 -4.61 -6.88
N TRP A 90 19.63 -4.91 -5.58
CA TRP A 90 20.86 -5.47 -5.03
C TRP A 90 21.14 -6.92 -5.48
N LEU A 91 20.11 -7.70 -5.86
CA LEU A 91 20.29 -9.03 -6.44
C LEU A 91 20.78 -8.95 -7.88
N ASP A 92 20.25 -8.01 -8.67
CA ASP A 92 20.70 -7.79 -10.05
C ASP A 92 22.16 -7.31 -10.07
N ARG A 93 22.53 -6.43 -9.13
CA ARG A 93 23.92 -6.02 -8.89
C ARG A 93 24.85 -7.20 -8.60
N LEU A 94 24.45 -8.12 -7.72
CA LEU A 94 25.22 -9.34 -7.44
C LEU A 94 25.27 -10.30 -8.63
N ALA A 95 24.18 -10.45 -9.37
CA ALA A 95 24.11 -11.30 -10.56
C ALA A 95 25.01 -10.80 -11.70
N GLN A 96 25.23 -9.48 -11.79
CA GLN A 96 26.17 -8.84 -12.72
C GLN A 96 27.63 -8.89 -12.23
N GLY A 97 27.90 -9.46 -11.06
CA GLY A 97 29.25 -9.58 -10.50
C GLY A 97 29.75 -8.30 -9.82
N GLU A 98 28.88 -7.33 -9.56
CA GLU A 98 29.20 -6.12 -8.83
C GLU A 98 29.06 -6.38 -7.32
N GLY A 99 30.19 -6.64 -6.68
CA GLY A 99 30.28 -6.79 -5.24
C GLY A 99 31.75 -6.78 -4.81
N PRO A 100 32.06 -6.39 -3.55
CA PRO A 100 33.42 -6.57 -3.05
C PRO A 100 33.78 -8.05 -3.18
N ALA A 101 34.90 -8.33 -3.86
CA ALA A 101 35.44 -9.68 -3.89
C ALA A 101 35.61 -10.14 -2.43
N ILE A 102 35.00 -11.26 -2.10
CA ILE A 102 35.17 -11.90 -0.79
C ILE A 102 36.56 -12.52 -0.82
N GLU A 103 37.60 -11.69 -0.68
CA GLU A 103 39.01 -12.15 -0.62
C GLU A 103 39.30 -12.87 0.70
N GLU A 104 38.43 -12.74 1.70
CA GLU A 104 38.52 -13.42 2.99
C GLU A 104 37.29 -14.30 3.24
N PRO A 105 37.47 -15.59 3.59
CA PRO A 105 36.34 -16.44 3.95
C PRO A 105 35.60 -15.82 5.14
N PRO A 106 34.26 -15.84 5.16
CA PRO A 106 33.50 -15.30 6.29
C PRO A 106 33.89 -16.07 7.55
N THR A 107 34.62 -15.40 8.45
CA THR A 107 34.97 -16.00 9.73
C THR A 107 33.71 -15.94 10.59
N MET A 108 32.90 -16.99 10.52
CA MET A 108 31.66 -17.10 11.28
C MET A 108 31.99 -17.25 12.77
N ARG A 109 32.09 -16.12 13.50
CA ARG A 109 32.15 -16.11 14.96
C ARG A 109 30.74 -16.34 15.50
N TRP A 110 30.35 -17.60 15.63
CA TRP A 110 29.23 -17.95 16.49
C TRP A 110 29.62 -17.59 17.93
N GLN A 111 28.96 -16.59 18.52
CA GLN A 111 29.04 -16.36 19.97
C GLN A 111 28.21 -17.45 20.65
N THR A 112 28.83 -18.60 20.94
CA THR A 112 28.27 -19.57 21.87
C THR A 112 28.56 -19.11 23.29
N ASP A 113 27.80 -18.13 23.78
CA ASP A 113 27.64 -17.94 25.22
C ASP A 113 26.60 -18.96 25.71
N ILE A 114 27.03 -20.21 25.86
CA ILE A 114 26.28 -21.20 26.62
C ILE A 114 26.38 -20.78 28.09
N HIS A 115 25.33 -20.14 28.62
CA HIS A 115 25.22 -19.88 30.06
C HIS A 115 25.07 -21.21 30.80
N GLU A 116 26.14 -21.61 31.49
CA GLU A 116 26.15 -22.73 32.42
C GLU A 116 25.36 -22.32 33.67
N GLU A 117 24.06 -22.67 33.71
CA GLU A 117 23.28 -22.56 34.94
C GLU A 117 23.80 -23.59 35.96
N LYS A 118 24.62 -23.09 36.90
CA LYS A 118 24.89 -23.78 38.17
C LYS A 118 23.59 -23.81 38.98
N ASN A 119 22.92 -24.96 38.99
CA ASN A 119 21.95 -25.29 40.03
C ASN A 119 22.73 -25.67 41.30
N GLU A 120 22.58 -24.86 42.35
CA GLU A 120 22.88 -25.22 43.74
C GLU A 120 21.57 -25.42 44.50
#